data_AF-A0A502FQ62-F1
#
_entry.id   AF-A0A502FQ62-F1
#
_cell.length_a   1.000
_cell.length_b   1.000
_cell.length_c   1.000
_cell.angle_alpha   90.00
_cell.angle_beta   90.00
_cell.angle_gamma   90.00
#
_symmetry.space_group_name_H-M   'P 1'
#
loop_
_entity.id
_entity.type
_entity.pdbx_description
1 polymer ?
#
loop_
_entity_poly.entity_id
_entity_poly.type
_entity_poly.pdbx_seq_one_letter_code
_entity_poly.pdbx_strand_id
1 'polypeptide(L)'
;MWNHLPVSIGVQLVCWALGRWLAVPTRGAIWLGCFAGSAVCIMREITQREYQWIEQFGAGRRANIPGYAGLEVWDWNAHSLSETAVAIAGSVLFALVVTHYAADREN
;
A
#
# COMPACT_ATOMS: atom_id res chain seq x y z
N MET A 1 -7.55 11.47 -6.64
CA MET A 1 -8.21 10.53 -7.57
C MET A 1 -7.29 9.42 -8.11
N TRP A 2 -5.94 9.58 -8.19
CA TRP A 2 -5.03 8.53 -8.73
C TRP A 2 -3.68 8.39 -8.03
N ASN A 3 -3.41 9.08 -6.91
CA ASN A 3 -2.05 9.16 -6.36
C ASN A 3 -1.56 7.87 -5.67
N HIS A 4 -2.46 7.00 -5.21
CA HIS A 4 -2.07 5.79 -4.48
C HIS A 4 -1.57 4.67 -5.41
N LEU A 5 -2.06 4.64 -6.65
CA LEU A 5 -1.75 3.59 -7.63
C LEU A 5 -0.29 3.62 -8.13
N PRO A 6 0.30 4.78 -8.47
CA PRO A 6 1.72 4.86 -8.84
C PRO A 6 2.64 4.48 -7.68
N VAL A 7 2.25 4.78 -6.43
CA VAL A 7 3.04 4.46 -5.24
C VAL A 7 3.02 2.95 -5.01
N SER A 8 1.86 2.31 -5.05
CA SER A 8 1.75 0.86 -4.83
C SER A 8 2.48 0.08 -5.92
N ILE A 9 2.32 0.46 -7.19
CA ILE A 9 3.03 -0.15 -8.31
C ILE A 9 4.54 0.13 -8.21
N GLY A 10 4.94 1.34 -7.85
CA GLY A 10 6.34 1.70 -7.66
C GLY A 10 7.03 0.84 -6.59
N VAL A 11 6.39 0.66 -5.43
CA VAL A 11 6.87 -0.22 -4.36
C VAL A 11 6.96 -1.66 -4.86
N GLN A 12 5.95 -2.13 -5.59
CA GLN A 12 5.93 -3.49 -6.13
C GLN A 12 7.06 -3.74 -7.15
N LEU A 13 7.37 -2.75 -8.00
CA LEU A 13 8.49 -2.82 -8.94
C LEU A 13 9.84 -2.78 -8.24
N VAL A 14 9.99 -1.97 -7.18
CA VAL A 14 11.22 -1.94 -6.37
C VAL A 14 11.45 -3.28 -5.67
N CYS A 15 10.42 -3.87 -5.06
CA CYS A 15 10.50 -5.20 -4.47
C CYS A 15 10.82 -6.27 -5.53
N TRP A 16 10.28 -6.15 -6.73
CA TRP A 16 10.63 -7.05 -7.84
C TRP A 16 12.09 -6.90 -8.28
N ALA A 17 12.60 -5.67 -8.40
CA ALA A 17 13.99 -5.39 -8.76
C ALA A 17 14.98 -5.90 -7.69
N LEU A 18 14.68 -5.67 -6.41
CA LEU A 18 15.44 -6.20 -5.28
C LEU A 18 15.40 -7.73 -5.24
N GLY A 19 14.23 -8.33 -5.47
CA GLY A 19 14.07 -9.78 -5.55
C GLY A 19 14.92 -10.38 -6.67
N ARG A 20 14.96 -9.75 -7.85
CA ARG A 20 15.84 -10.16 -8.95
C ARG A 20 17.31 -10.07 -8.59
N TRP A 21 17.72 -9.00 -7.90
CA TRP A 21 19.10 -8.83 -7.43
C TRP A 21 19.51 -9.90 -6.40
N LEU A 22 18.58 -10.29 -5.53
CA LEU A 22 18.77 -11.33 -4.51
C LEU A 22 18.51 -12.77 -5.01
N ALA A 23 18.33 -12.96 -6.33
CA ALA A 23 17.99 -14.24 -6.94
C ALA A 23 16.72 -14.92 -6.35
N VAL A 24 15.79 -14.12 -5.84
CA VAL A 24 14.48 -14.58 -5.34
C VAL A 24 13.58 -14.91 -6.54
N PRO A 25 12.80 -16.01 -6.49
CA PRO A 25 11.83 -16.33 -7.53
C PRO A 25 10.88 -15.17 -7.80
N THR A 26 10.61 -14.88 -9.09
CA THR A 26 9.78 -13.76 -9.54
C THR A 26 8.42 -13.73 -8.83
N ARG A 27 7.79 -14.90 -8.63
CA ARG A 27 6.54 -15.01 -7.87
C ARG A 27 6.68 -14.48 -6.45
N GLY A 28 7.69 -14.92 -5.71
CA GLY A 28 7.92 -14.49 -4.33
C GLY A 28 8.15 -12.98 -4.24
N ALA A 29 8.99 -12.43 -5.12
CA ALA A 29 9.30 -11.00 -5.13
C ALA A 29 8.09 -10.11 -5.45
N ILE A 30 7.26 -10.52 -6.41
CA ILE A 30 6.06 -9.78 -6.85
C ILE A 30 4.97 -9.79 -5.78
N TRP A 31 4.74 -10.92 -5.11
CA TRP A 31 3.75 -11.03 -4.04
C TRP A 31 4.19 -10.28 -2.78
N LEU A 32 5.48 -10.31 -2.46
CA LEU A 32 6.05 -9.52 -1.36
C LEU A 32 5.95 -8.02 -1.65
N GLY A 33 6.18 -7.62 -2.91
CA GLY A 33 5.93 -6.27 -3.40
C GLY A 33 4.44 -5.87 -3.35
N CYS A 34 3.52 -6.77 -3.64
CA CYS A 34 2.07 -6.54 -3.52
C CYS A 34 1.68 -6.25 -2.07
N PHE A 35 2.18 -7.05 -1.13
CA PHE A 35 1.94 -6.85 0.30
C PHE A 35 2.52 -5.52 0.77
N ALA A 36 3.78 -5.23 0.42
CA ALA A 36 4.45 -3.98 0.79
C ALA A 36 3.74 -2.75 0.21
N GLY A 37 3.37 -2.78 -1.07
CA GLY A 37 2.65 -1.69 -1.73
C GLY A 37 1.29 -1.42 -1.08
N SER A 38 0.55 -2.49 -0.75
CA SER A 38 -0.73 -2.40 -0.04
C SER A 38 -0.56 -1.80 1.36
N ALA A 39 0.44 -2.25 2.11
CA ALA A 39 0.73 -1.76 3.46
C ALA A 39 1.10 -0.26 3.46
N VAL A 40 1.89 0.19 2.47
CA VAL A 40 2.25 1.60 2.32
C VAL A 40 1.03 2.48 2.06
N CYS A 41 0.10 2.05 1.20
CA CYS A 41 -1.13 2.80 0.93
C CYS A 41 -2.00 2.93 2.18
N ILE A 42 -2.17 1.84 2.94
CA ILE A 42 -2.92 1.83 4.21
C ILE A 42 -2.25 2.75 5.23
N MET A 43 -0.93 2.63 5.42
CA MET A 43 -0.19 3.43 6.39
C MET A 43 -0.19 4.92 6.04
N ARG A 44 -0.19 5.26 4.75
CA ARG A 44 -0.33 6.65 4.30
C ARG A 44 -1.66 7.26 4.72
N GLU A 45 -2.75 6.51 4.67
CA GLU A 45 -4.05 7.02 5.08
C GLU A 45 -4.14 7.17 6.61
N ILE A 46 -3.62 6.19 7.36
CA ILE A 46 -3.50 6.26 8.82
C ILE A 46 -2.76 7.55 9.23
N THR A 47 -1.61 7.81 8.60
CA THR A 47 -0.80 9.01 8.92
C THR A 47 -1.49 10.32 8.52
N GLN A 48 -2.20 10.37 7.39
CA GLN A 48 -3.01 11.54 7.01
C GLN A 48 -4.07 11.87 8.07
N ARG A 49 -4.72 10.85 8.64
CA ARG A 49 -5.71 11.03 9.71
C ARG A 49 -5.08 11.45 11.04
N GLU A 50 -3.91 10.91 11.39
CA GLU A 50 -3.15 11.41 12.53
C GLU A 50 -2.90 12.93 12.39
N TYR A 51 -2.49 13.40 11.21
CA TYR A 51 -2.28 14.84 10.99
C TYR A 51 -3.56 15.66 11.13
N GLN A 52 -4.67 15.22 10.51
CA GLN A 52 -5.96 15.92 10.61
C GLN A 52 -6.47 16.00 12.05
N TRP A 53 -6.31 14.92 12.81
CA TRP A 53 -6.70 14.89 14.21
C TRP A 53 -5.83 15.84 15.06
N ILE A 54 -4.51 15.86 14.84
CA ILE A 54 -3.60 16.78 15.55
C ILE A 54 -3.96 18.24 15.30
N GLU A 55 -4.35 18.56 14.06
CA GLU A 55 -4.73 19.92 13.66
C GLU A 55 -6.05 20.36 14.30
N GLN A 56 -7.03 19.45 14.41
CA GLN A 56 -8.36 19.75 14.98
C GLN A 56 -8.40 19.68 16.52
N PHE A 57 -7.68 18.74 17.14
CA PHE A 57 -7.81 18.41 18.56
C PHE A 57 -6.49 18.35 19.33
N GLY A 58 -5.36 18.20 18.64
CA GLY A 58 -4.06 17.95 19.28
C GLY A 58 -3.31 19.20 19.76
N ALA A 59 -3.82 20.41 19.50
CA ALA A 59 -3.07 21.67 19.68
C ALA A 59 -1.65 21.60 19.06
N GLY A 60 -1.51 20.86 17.95
CA GLY A 60 -0.24 20.65 17.25
C GLY A 60 0.68 19.56 17.83
N ARG A 61 0.26 18.78 18.85
CA ARG A 61 1.11 17.75 19.48
C ARG A 61 0.60 16.33 19.25
N ARG A 62 1.48 15.47 18.70
CA ARG A 62 1.24 14.01 18.52
C ARG A 62 1.01 13.25 19.83
N ALA A 63 1.48 13.79 20.97
CA ALA A 63 1.31 13.18 22.29
C ALA A 63 -0.15 13.19 22.81
N ASN A 64 -1.02 14.03 22.25
CA ASN A 64 -2.43 14.09 22.63
C ASN A 64 -3.33 13.15 21.82
N ILE A 65 -2.80 12.51 20.78
CA ILE A 65 -3.56 11.53 20.00
C ILE A 65 -3.90 10.32 20.88
N PRO A 66 -5.17 9.87 20.94
CA PRO A 66 -5.49 8.54 21.45
C PRO A 66 -4.73 7.51 20.61
N GLY A 67 -4.01 6.58 21.23
CA GLY A 67 -3.05 5.71 20.54
C GLY A 67 -3.58 4.92 19.33
N TYR A 68 -4.90 4.80 19.15
CA TYR A 68 -5.56 4.12 18.02
C TYR A 68 -6.38 5.05 17.11
N ALA A 69 -6.38 6.37 17.31
CA ALA A 69 -7.24 7.28 16.55
C ALA A 69 -6.95 7.27 15.03
N GLY A 70 -5.71 6.99 14.61
CA GLY A 70 -5.37 6.80 13.19
C GLY A 70 -5.86 5.47 12.61
N LEU A 71 -6.14 4.49 13.46
CA LEU A 71 -6.50 3.11 13.11
C LEU A 71 -8.01 2.87 13.08
N GLU A 72 -8.81 3.90 13.38
CA GLU A 72 -10.27 3.88 13.24
C GLU A 72 -10.65 3.96 11.75
N VAL A 73 -10.42 2.85 11.04
CA VAL A 73 -10.68 2.68 9.60
C VAL A 73 -12.14 3.00 9.22
N TRP A 74 -13.04 2.90 10.20
CA TRP A 74 -14.47 3.20 10.08
C TRP A 74 -14.75 4.68 9.85
N ASP A 75 -13.86 5.57 10.29
CA ASP A 75 -13.98 7.01 10.12
C ASP A 75 -13.31 7.52 8.83
N TRP A 76 -12.74 6.61 8.04
CA TRP A 76 -12.08 6.97 6.80
C TRP A 76 -13.07 7.52 5.78
N ASN A 77 -12.63 8.52 5.02
CA ASN A 77 -13.44 9.13 4.00
C ASN A 77 -13.67 8.07 2.91
N ALA A 78 -14.92 7.90 2.46
CA ALA A 78 -15.27 6.93 1.42
C ALA A 78 -14.38 7.08 0.17
N HIS A 79 -13.93 8.32 -0.11
CA HIS A 79 -12.95 8.60 -1.15
C HIS A 79 -11.61 7.89 -0.91
N SER A 80 -10.97 8.08 0.24
CA SER A 80 -9.68 7.44 0.59
C SER A 80 -9.77 5.92 0.67
N LEU A 81 -10.90 5.39 1.15
CA LEU A 81 -11.18 3.95 1.15
C LEU A 81 -11.21 3.40 -0.28
N SER A 82 -11.94 4.06 -1.19
CA SER A 82 -11.98 3.64 -2.59
C SER A 82 -10.61 3.74 -3.27
N GLU A 83 -9.81 4.76 -2.98
CA GLU A 83 -8.46 4.91 -3.56
C GLU A 83 -7.50 3.82 -3.06
N THR A 84 -7.55 3.50 -1.77
CA THR A 84 -6.74 2.42 -1.19
C THR A 84 -7.18 1.06 -1.72
N ALA A 85 -8.48 0.82 -1.85
CA ALA A 85 -9.01 -0.40 -2.43
C ALA A 85 -8.60 -0.56 -3.90
N VAL A 86 -8.63 0.50 -4.70
CA VAL A 86 -8.19 0.49 -6.10
C VAL A 86 -6.69 0.25 -6.21
N ALA A 87 -5.86 0.83 -5.32
CA ALA A 87 -4.42 0.57 -5.30
C ALA A 87 -4.09 -0.89 -4.92
N ILE A 88 -4.81 -1.47 -3.95
CA ILE A 88 -4.67 -2.88 -3.57
C ILE A 88 -5.11 -3.77 -4.74
N ALA A 89 -6.29 -3.51 -5.31
CA ALA A 89 -6.81 -4.28 -6.44
C ALA A 89 -5.87 -4.23 -7.66
N GLY A 90 -5.31 -3.06 -7.97
CA GLY A 90 -4.32 -2.89 -9.03
C GLY A 90 -3.02 -3.66 -8.76
N SER A 91 -2.54 -3.65 -7.51
CA SER A 91 -1.31 -4.36 -7.12
C SER A 91 -1.50 -5.88 -7.15
N VAL A 92 -2.68 -6.37 -6.75
CA VAL A 92 -3.06 -7.78 -6.84
C VAL A 92 -3.23 -8.20 -8.30
N LEU A 93 -3.90 -7.40 -9.12
CA LEU A 93 -4.07 -7.67 -10.55
C LEU A 93 -2.70 -7.75 -11.25
N PHE A 94 -1.80 -6.81 -10.97
CA PHE A 94 -0.43 -6.84 -11.48
C PHE A 94 0.31 -8.11 -11.04
N ALA A 95 0.18 -8.49 -9.76
CA ALA A 95 0.79 -9.72 -9.26
C ALA A 95 0.26 -10.97 -9.97
N LEU A 96 -1.05 -11.06 -10.20
CA LEU A 96 -1.68 -12.16 -10.91
C LEU A 96 -1.22 -12.23 -12.36
N VAL A 97 -1.21 -11.11 -13.06
CA VAL A 97 -0.76 -11.01 -14.46
C VAL A 97 0.69 -11.47 -14.58
N VAL A 98 1.60 -10.94 -13.75
CA VAL A 98 3.02 -11.33 -13.78
C VAL A 98 3.21 -12.79 -13.39
N THR A 99 2.44 -13.29 -12.42
CA THR A 99 2.48 -14.70 -12.01
C THR A 99 2.02 -15.63 -13.14
N HIS A 100 1.00 -15.23 -13.89
CA HIS A 100 0.49 -15.98 -15.05
C HIS A 100 1.52 -16.02 -16.18
N TYR A 101 2.10 -14.88 -16.56
CA TYR A 101 3.16 -14.82 -17.58
C TYR A 101 4.45 -15.51 -17.16
N ALA A 102 4.80 -15.50 -15.88
CA ALA A 102 5.95 -16.24 -15.37
C ALA A 102 5.72 -17.76 -15.43
N ALA A 103 4.49 -18.22 -15.20
CA ALA A 103 4.13 -19.64 -15.33
C ALA A 103 4.27 -20.13 -16.77
N ASP A 104 3.89 -19.30 -17.74
CA ASP A 104 3.93 -19.63 -19.17
C ASP A 104 5.35 -19.74 -19.74
N ARG A 105 6.37 -19.26 -19.01
CA ARG A 105 7.78 -19.38 -19.41
C ARG A 105 8.50 -20.58 -18.81
N GLU A 106 7.86 -21.29 -17.88
CA GLU A 106 8.41 -22.48 -17.22
C GLU A 106 7.85 -23.80 -17.82
N ASN A 107 6.86 -23.72 -18.72
CA ASN A 107 6.33 -24.82 -19.54
C ASN A 107 6.91 -24.79 -20.96
#